data_AF-A0A7W7T436-F1
#
_entry.id   AF-A0A7W7T436-F1
#
_cell.length_a   1.000
_cell.length_b   1.000
_cell.length_c   1.000
_cell.angle_alpha   90.00
_cell.angle_beta   90.00
_cell.angle_gamma   90.00
#
_symmetry.space_group_name_H-M   'P 1'
#
loop_
_entity.id
_entity.type
_entity.pdbx_description
1 polymer ?
#
loop_
_entity_poly.entity_id
_entity_poly.type
_entity_poly.pdbx_seq_one_letter_code
_entity_poly.pdbx_strand_id
1 'polypeptide(L)'
;MDNLQIFRRSFPDVDVEFRHPASYVAETADAVAALLYSYLFWPDLVECYGAVFIAINGNEDSDLEERIRRPVGDGHEDWPELSWAAFVESYNMYEVPHLFRMLRGPAEVYEPSHAALGAVLREAWEARLAAAYPDRCFGVDLLEGNGSVALRLVVRQKSPELVAPEGYDPRRRGVIGSV
;
A
#
# COMPACT_ATOMS: atom_id res chain seq x y z
N MET A 1 -10.20 2.15 18.56
CA MET A 1 -9.66 3.32 19.30
C MET A 1 -9.71 4.49 18.34
N ASP A 2 -10.15 5.66 18.78
CA ASP A 2 -10.29 6.84 17.92
C ASP A 2 -8.90 7.38 17.50
N ASN A 3 -8.75 7.81 16.25
CA ASN A 3 -7.49 8.34 15.69
C ASN A 3 -6.94 9.50 16.53
N LEU A 4 -7.83 10.31 17.11
CA LEU A 4 -7.48 11.39 18.03
C LEU A 4 -6.76 10.89 19.29
N GLN A 5 -7.22 9.76 19.85
CA GLN A 5 -6.61 9.18 21.06
C GLN A 5 -5.23 8.61 20.78
N ILE A 6 -5.03 8.02 19.60
CA ILE A 6 -3.73 7.51 19.16
C ILE A 6 -2.74 8.67 19.01
N PHE A 7 -3.16 9.73 18.32
CA PHE A 7 -2.35 10.92 18.12
C PHE A 7 -1.91 11.54 19.46
N ARG A 8 -2.84 11.72 20.40
CA ARG A 8 -2.56 12.26 21.74
C ARG A 8 -1.58 11.42 22.55
N ARG A 9 -1.61 10.09 22.40
CA ARG A 9 -0.63 9.21 23.06
C ARG A 9 0.77 9.37 22.49
N SER A 10 0.88 9.59 21.18
CA SER A 10 2.17 9.82 20.52
C SER A 10 2.73 11.22 20.77
N PHE A 11 1.86 12.20 21.03
CA PHE A 11 2.22 13.59 21.26
C PHE A 11 1.47 14.16 22.48
N PRO A 12 1.87 13.76 23.71
CA PRO A 12 1.13 14.10 24.93
C PRO A 12 1.06 15.61 25.22
N ASP A 13 2.04 16.38 24.76
CA ASP A 13 2.09 17.83 24.97
C ASP A 13 1.15 18.61 24.05
N VAL A 14 0.57 17.95 23.02
CA VAL A 14 -0.32 18.64 22.07
C VAL A 14 -1.55 19.20 22.75
N ASP A 15 -2.17 18.49 23.68
CA ASP A 15 -3.36 19.02 24.37
C ASP A 15 -3.04 20.17 25.34
N VAL A 16 -1.77 20.30 25.76
CA VAL A 16 -1.30 21.37 26.66
C VAL A 16 -1.06 22.65 25.86
N GLU A 17 -0.44 22.55 24.69
CA GLU A 17 -0.06 23.70 23.86
C GLU A 17 -1.11 24.05 22.79
N PHE A 18 -1.90 23.07 22.32
CA PHE A 18 -2.84 23.22 21.22
C PHE A 18 -4.20 22.60 21.57
N ARG A 19 -5.28 23.38 21.45
CA ARG A 19 -6.63 22.93 21.80
C ARG A 19 -7.18 21.81 20.89
N HIS A 20 -6.55 21.57 19.74
CA HIS A 20 -6.99 20.61 18.73
C HIS A 20 -5.81 20.14 17.86
N PRO A 21 -5.73 18.86 17.44
CA PRO A 21 -4.63 18.39 16.58
C PRO A 21 -4.52 19.12 15.25
N ALA A 22 -5.64 19.56 14.67
CA ALA A 22 -5.61 20.37 13.46
C ALA A 22 -4.82 21.68 13.65
N SER A 23 -4.88 22.27 14.85
CA SER A 23 -4.07 23.45 15.19
C SER A 23 -2.60 23.09 15.28
N TYR A 24 -2.27 21.94 15.88
CA TYR A 24 -0.89 21.45 15.90
C TYR A 24 -0.34 21.21 14.47
N VAL A 25 -1.12 20.58 13.59
CA VAL A 25 -0.71 20.36 12.19
C VAL A 25 -0.50 21.70 11.47
N ALA A 26 -1.41 22.66 11.65
CA ALA A 26 -1.29 23.99 11.01
C ALA A 26 -0.03 24.76 11.45
N GLU A 27 0.45 24.53 12.66
CA GLU A 27 1.61 25.22 13.24
C GLU A 27 2.94 24.47 12.98
N THR A 28 2.89 23.14 12.78
CA THR A 28 4.10 22.29 12.70
C THR A 28 4.37 21.68 11.34
N ALA A 29 3.37 21.57 10.48
CA ALA A 29 3.55 21.02 9.13
C ALA A 29 3.77 22.16 8.12
N ASP A 30 4.65 21.91 7.16
CA ASP A 30 4.82 22.78 6.00
C ASP A 30 4.07 22.23 4.77
N ALA A 31 3.73 23.11 3.84
CA ALA A 31 2.97 22.75 2.63
C ALA A 31 3.73 21.77 1.72
N VAL A 32 5.07 21.76 1.75
CA VAL A 32 5.88 20.82 0.97
C VAL A 32 5.78 19.42 1.56
N ALA A 33 5.87 19.28 2.88
CA ALA A 33 5.66 18.01 3.58
C ALA A 33 4.24 17.46 3.32
N ALA A 34 3.22 18.32 3.32
CA ALA A 34 1.85 17.92 2.96
C ALA A 34 1.75 17.39 1.52
N LEU A 35 2.42 18.05 0.56
CA LEU A 35 2.49 17.56 -0.82
C LEU A 35 3.19 16.21 -0.92
N LEU A 36 4.27 15.99 -0.16
CA LEU A 36 4.95 14.68 -0.14
C LEU A 36 4.03 13.56 0.35
N TYR A 37 3.25 13.80 1.41
CA TYR A 37 2.29 12.81 1.91
C TYR A 37 1.11 12.59 0.97
N SER A 38 0.78 13.55 0.10
CA SER A 38 -0.31 13.38 -0.85
C SER A 38 -0.11 12.19 -1.80
N TYR A 39 1.14 11.86 -2.16
CA TYR A 39 1.46 10.67 -2.96
C TYR A 39 1.15 9.35 -2.23
N LEU A 40 1.18 9.35 -0.89
CA LEU A 40 0.82 8.17 -0.12
C LEU A 40 -0.71 8.01 -0.02
N PHE A 41 -1.42 9.10 0.25
CA PHE A 41 -2.89 9.07 0.41
C PHE A 41 -3.64 9.01 -0.92
N TRP A 42 -3.04 9.53 -1.98
CA TRP A 42 -3.62 9.63 -3.31
C TRP A 42 -2.61 9.18 -4.38
N PRO A 43 -2.27 7.89 -4.40
CA PRO A 43 -1.17 7.38 -5.21
C PRO A 43 -1.44 7.49 -6.70
N ASP A 44 -0.34 7.46 -7.45
CA ASP A 44 -0.39 7.27 -8.89
C ASP A 44 -0.86 5.85 -9.20
N LEU A 45 -1.60 5.73 -10.31
CA LEU A 45 -2.21 4.48 -10.74
C LEU A 45 -1.70 4.17 -12.14
N VAL A 46 -1.03 3.04 -12.27
CA VAL A 46 -0.42 2.58 -13.52
C VAL A 46 -1.28 1.47 -14.08
N GLU A 47 -1.81 1.66 -15.29
CA GLU A 47 -2.54 0.59 -15.99
C GLU A 47 -1.60 -0.15 -16.94
N CYS A 48 -1.50 -1.47 -16.78
CA CYS A 48 -0.70 -2.33 -17.63
C CYS A 48 -1.41 -3.67 -17.86
N TYR A 49 -1.57 -4.08 -19.11
CA TYR A 49 -2.25 -5.32 -19.51
C TYR A 49 -3.64 -5.52 -18.85
N GLY A 50 -4.42 -4.44 -18.76
CA GLY A 50 -5.76 -4.47 -18.14
C GLY A 50 -5.77 -4.57 -16.61
N ALA A 51 -4.61 -4.66 -15.96
CA ALA A 51 -4.45 -4.58 -14.52
C ALA A 51 -4.06 -3.16 -14.09
N VAL A 52 -4.48 -2.77 -12.89
CA VAL A 52 -4.11 -1.49 -12.26
C VAL A 52 -3.13 -1.77 -11.13
N PHE A 53 -2.00 -1.07 -11.15
CA PHE A 53 -0.96 -1.11 -10.15
C PHE A 53 -0.92 0.20 -9.38
N ILE A 54 -0.65 0.12 -8.08
CA ILE A 54 -0.48 1.28 -7.22
C ILE A 54 1.00 1.68 -7.22
N ALA A 55 1.30 2.92 -7.58
CA ALA A 55 2.66 3.46 -7.59
C ALA A 55 2.83 4.41 -6.41
N ILE A 56 3.64 4.00 -5.42
CA ILE A 56 3.93 4.80 -4.22
C ILE A 56 5.39 5.28 -4.16
N ASN A 57 6.29 4.67 -4.94
CA ASN A 57 7.73 4.97 -4.93
C ASN A 57 8.21 5.70 -6.20
N GLY A 58 7.31 5.98 -7.15
CA GLY A 58 7.56 6.87 -8.29
C GLY A 58 8.47 6.31 -9.38
N ASN A 59 8.73 5.00 -9.40
CA ASN A 59 9.63 4.33 -10.36
C ASN A 59 9.01 3.03 -10.94
N GLU A 60 7.71 2.83 -10.75
CA GLU A 60 7.07 1.56 -11.06
C GLU A 60 6.92 1.30 -12.56
N ASP A 61 6.88 2.30 -13.44
CA ASP A 61 6.58 2.10 -14.87
C ASP A 61 7.65 1.28 -15.63
N SER A 62 8.93 1.61 -15.50
CA SER A 62 10.01 0.90 -16.22
C SER A 62 10.28 -0.48 -15.62
N ASP A 63 10.21 -0.57 -14.29
CA ASP A 63 10.53 -1.80 -13.56
C ASP A 63 9.40 -2.83 -13.67
N LEU A 64 8.15 -2.37 -13.81
CA LEU A 64 6.97 -3.23 -13.89
C LEU A 64 6.96 -4.06 -15.18
N GLU A 65 7.19 -3.45 -16.34
CA GLU A 65 7.22 -4.21 -17.61
C GLU A 65 8.33 -5.27 -17.61
N GLU A 66 9.52 -4.92 -17.13
CA GLU A 66 10.63 -5.87 -17.01
C GLU A 66 10.25 -7.02 -16.07
N ARG A 67 9.68 -6.71 -14.90
CA ARG A 67 9.27 -7.71 -13.92
C ARG A 67 8.17 -8.64 -14.42
N ILE A 68 7.21 -8.14 -15.20
CA ILE A 68 6.16 -8.94 -15.83
C ILE A 68 6.77 -9.92 -16.83
N ARG A 69 7.64 -9.42 -17.72
CA ARG A 69 8.23 -10.20 -18.82
C ARG A 69 9.39 -11.10 -18.39
N ARG A 70 9.99 -10.87 -17.22
CA ARG A 70 11.16 -11.63 -16.74
C ARG A 70 10.82 -13.12 -16.66
N PRO A 71 11.47 -14.00 -17.45
CA PRO A 71 11.32 -15.45 -17.34
C PRO A 71 11.75 -15.88 -15.94
N VAL A 72 10.97 -16.73 -15.28
CA VAL A 72 11.21 -17.08 -13.87
C VAL A 72 11.74 -18.50 -13.78
N GLY A 73 12.97 -18.64 -13.29
CA GLY A 73 13.57 -19.91 -12.87
C GLY A 73 13.70 -20.05 -11.35
N ASP A 74 13.34 -19.02 -10.57
CA ASP A 74 13.84 -18.84 -9.19
C ASP A 74 12.79 -19.05 -8.09
N GLY A 75 11.58 -19.51 -8.43
CA GLY A 75 10.61 -19.93 -7.44
C GLY A 75 10.95 -21.32 -6.92
N HIS A 76 10.81 -21.56 -5.62
CA HIS A 76 10.94 -22.90 -5.06
C HIS A 76 9.94 -23.84 -5.78
N GLU A 77 10.35 -25.05 -6.15
CA GLU A 77 9.49 -25.98 -6.92
C GLU A 77 8.16 -26.27 -6.20
N ASP A 78 8.20 -26.26 -4.86
CA ASP A 78 7.03 -26.48 -4.00
C ASP A 78 6.06 -25.29 -3.90
N TRP A 79 6.42 -24.11 -4.42
CA TRP A 79 5.52 -22.95 -4.39
C TRP A 79 4.41 -23.09 -5.45
N PRO A 80 3.17 -22.67 -5.17
CA PRO A 80 2.10 -22.76 -6.14
C PRO A 80 2.35 -21.86 -7.35
N GLU A 81 1.80 -22.26 -8.50
CA GLU A 81 1.78 -21.41 -9.68
C GLU A 81 0.98 -20.13 -9.40
N LEU A 82 1.53 -19.01 -9.85
CA LEU A 82 1.03 -17.67 -9.62
C LEU A 82 0.21 -17.25 -10.84
N SER A 83 -1.11 -17.20 -10.69
CA SER A 83 -1.98 -16.63 -11.71
C SER A 83 -1.66 -15.15 -11.95
N TRP A 84 -2.07 -14.60 -13.09
CA TRP A 84 -1.90 -13.17 -13.36
C TRP A 84 -2.56 -12.30 -12.28
N ALA A 85 -3.76 -12.66 -11.84
CA ALA A 85 -4.44 -11.95 -10.75
C ALA A 85 -3.64 -12.00 -9.44
N ALA A 86 -3.05 -13.15 -9.09
CA ALA A 86 -2.24 -13.30 -7.90
C ALA A 86 -0.90 -12.52 -8.00
N PHE A 87 -0.32 -12.43 -9.21
CA PHE A 87 0.83 -11.57 -9.46
C PHE A 87 0.47 -10.10 -9.21
N VAL A 88 -0.61 -9.60 -9.83
CA VAL A 88 -1.06 -8.21 -9.64
C VAL A 88 -1.35 -7.92 -8.18
N GLU A 89 -2.03 -8.82 -7.48
CA GLU A 89 -2.30 -8.71 -6.04
C GLU A 89 -1.00 -8.60 -5.23
N SER A 90 0.00 -9.43 -5.53
CA SER A 90 1.28 -9.40 -4.82
C SER A 90 2.07 -8.11 -5.02
N TYR A 91 1.92 -7.44 -6.18
CA TYR A 91 2.48 -6.11 -6.42
C TYR A 91 1.74 -5.04 -5.63
N ASN A 92 0.43 -5.17 -5.54
CA ASN A 92 -0.45 -4.25 -4.84
C ASN A 92 -0.62 -4.60 -3.35
N MET A 93 0.40 -5.22 -2.75
CA MET A 93 0.46 -5.54 -1.34
C MET A 93 1.53 -4.69 -0.65
N TYR A 94 1.14 -3.95 0.38
CA TYR A 94 2.03 -3.05 1.11
C TYR A 94 1.96 -3.31 2.60
N GLU A 95 3.13 -3.52 3.21
CA GLU A 95 3.25 -3.58 4.66
C GLU A 95 3.22 -2.16 5.21
N VAL A 96 2.18 -1.85 5.99
CA VAL A 96 1.95 -0.49 6.51
C VAL A 96 3.16 0.05 7.29
N PRO A 97 3.83 -0.74 8.16
CA PRO A 97 5.04 -0.28 8.85
C PRO A 97 6.21 0.08 7.93
N HIS A 98 6.25 -0.49 6.71
CA HIS A 98 7.34 -0.29 5.75
C HIS A 98 7.07 0.82 4.73
N LEU A 99 5.89 1.45 4.79
CA LEU A 99 5.60 2.67 4.02
C LEU A 99 6.51 3.84 4.45
N PHE A 100 7.04 3.80 5.68
CA PHE A 100 8.02 4.76 6.17
C PHE A 100 9.30 4.05 6.58
N ARG A 101 10.45 4.56 6.12
CA ARG A 101 11.76 4.01 6.48
C ARG A 101 12.23 4.38 7.89
N MET A 102 11.60 5.37 8.52
CA MET A 102 12.00 5.85 9.84
C MET A 102 10.93 5.54 10.88
N LEU A 103 11.28 4.70 11.84
CA LEU A 103 10.52 4.49 13.08
C LEU A 103 11.30 5.13 14.23
N ARG A 104 10.65 5.96 15.05
CA ARG A 104 11.28 6.64 16.19
C ARG A 104 11.06 5.87 17.50
N GLY A 105 11.37 4.59 17.52
CA GLY A 105 11.23 3.74 18.72
C GLY A 105 10.89 2.28 18.41
N PRO A 106 10.58 1.48 19.43
CA PRO A 106 10.17 0.08 19.27
C PRO A 106 8.90 -0.04 18.42
N ALA A 107 8.81 -1.08 17.58
CA ALA A 107 7.71 -1.26 16.64
C ALA A 107 6.34 -1.39 17.33
N GLU A 108 6.32 -1.99 18.51
CA GLU A 108 5.12 -2.26 19.32
C GLU A 108 4.41 -0.96 19.74
N VAL A 109 5.17 0.13 19.92
CA VAL A 109 4.62 1.44 20.28
C VAL A 109 3.77 2.01 19.13
N TYR A 110 4.08 1.63 17.90
CA TYR A 110 3.45 2.16 16.70
C TYR A 110 2.34 1.28 16.14
N GLU A 111 2.12 0.06 16.66
CA GLU A 111 1.06 -0.84 16.18
C GLU A 111 -0.32 -0.18 16.08
N PRO A 112 -0.80 0.58 17.11
CA PRO A 112 -2.08 1.26 16.99
C PRO A 112 -2.08 2.34 15.90
N SER A 113 -0.95 3.05 15.73
CA SER A 113 -0.78 4.07 14.70
C SER A 113 -0.75 3.46 13.31
N HIS A 114 -0.10 2.31 13.12
CA HIS A 114 -0.11 1.56 11.87
C HIS A 114 -1.53 1.07 11.53
N ALA A 115 -2.28 0.55 12.50
CA ALA A 115 -3.67 0.14 12.30
C ALA A 115 -4.56 1.31 11.87
N ALA A 116 -4.46 2.45 12.56
CA ALA A 116 -5.20 3.66 12.22
C ALA A 116 -4.83 4.20 10.83
N LEU A 117 -3.53 4.27 10.53
CA LEU A 117 -3.07 4.68 9.20
C LEU A 117 -3.58 3.73 8.12
N GLY A 118 -3.48 2.42 8.32
CA GLY A 118 -3.97 1.41 7.38
C GLY A 118 -5.46 1.59 7.08
N ALA A 119 -6.27 1.88 8.09
CA ALA A 119 -7.69 2.16 7.89
C ALA A 119 -7.94 3.42 7.04
N VAL A 120 -7.19 4.50 7.29
CA VAL A 120 -7.29 5.75 6.50
C VAL A 120 -6.83 5.54 5.06
N LEU A 121 -5.71 4.85 4.86
CA LEU A 121 -5.19 4.55 3.52
C LEU A 121 -6.13 3.65 2.74
N ARG A 122 -6.73 2.64 3.39
CA ARG A 122 -7.75 1.80 2.77
C ARG A 122 -8.88 2.63 2.15
N GLU A 123 -9.47 3.53 2.93
CA GLU A 123 -10.58 4.39 2.48
C GLU A 123 -10.13 5.35 1.37
N ALA A 124 -8.95 5.97 1.53
CA ALA A 124 -8.41 6.89 0.54
C ALA A 124 -8.13 6.19 -0.80
N TRP A 125 -7.55 4.99 -0.76
CA TRP A 125 -7.23 4.21 -1.97
C TRP A 125 -8.47 3.64 -2.63
N GLU A 126 -9.49 3.20 -1.86
CA GLU A 126 -10.80 2.82 -2.41
C GLU A 126 -11.42 4.00 -3.18
N ALA A 127 -11.42 5.19 -2.59
CA ALA A 127 -11.93 6.40 -3.23
C ALA A 127 -11.12 6.77 -4.48
N ARG A 128 -9.78 6.68 -4.42
CA ARG A 128 -8.88 6.96 -5.55
C ARG A 128 -9.17 6.04 -6.74
N LEU A 129 -9.29 4.74 -6.50
CA LEU A 129 -9.56 3.73 -7.52
C LEU A 129 -10.94 3.91 -8.14
N ALA A 130 -11.97 4.14 -7.31
CA ALA A 130 -13.33 4.39 -7.77
C ALA A 130 -13.44 5.67 -8.62
N ALA A 131 -12.70 6.72 -8.25
CA ALA A 131 -12.66 7.96 -9.02
C ALA A 131 -11.92 7.81 -10.35
N ALA A 132 -10.84 7.03 -10.39
CA ALA A 132 -10.03 6.83 -11.59
C ALA A 132 -10.68 5.87 -12.60
N TYR A 133 -11.36 4.83 -12.11
CA TYR A 133 -11.88 3.72 -12.90
C TYR A 133 -13.33 3.42 -12.51
N PRO A 134 -14.28 4.30 -12.87
CA PRO A 134 -15.67 4.17 -12.44
C PRO A 134 -16.37 2.91 -12.96
N ASP A 135 -15.88 2.33 -14.05
CA ASP A 135 -16.43 1.12 -14.67
C ASP A 135 -15.81 -0.19 -14.14
N ARG A 136 -14.91 -0.10 -13.14
CA ARG A 136 -14.24 -1.25 -12.53
C ARG A 136 -14.58 -1.35 -11.05
N CYS A 137 -14.48 -2.56 -10.51
CA CYS A 137 -14.68 -2.82 -9.09
C CYS A 137 -13.36 -3.26 -8.47
N PHE A 138 -12.94 -2.55 -7.42
CA PHE A 138 -11.76 -2.88 -6.62
C PHE A 138 -12.17 -3.20 -5.18
N GLY A 139 -11.31 -3.94 -4.47
CA GLY A 139 -11.32 -4.02 -3.01
C GLY A 139 -9.97 -3.63 -2.46
N VAL A 140 -9.96 -2.86 -1.38
CA VAL A 140 -8.75 -2.62 -0.59
C VAL A 140 -8.99 -3.24 0.78
N ASP A 141 -8.25 -4.29 1.08
CA ASP A 141 -8.39 -5.04 2.31
C ASP A 141 -7.21 -4.73 3.24
N LEU A 142 -7.52 -4.52 4.53
CA LEU A 142 -6.53 -4.40 5.59
C LEU A 142 -6.40 -5.77 6.27
N LEU A 143 -5.28 -6.45 6.07
CA LEU A 143 -5.00 -7.77 6.63
C LEU A 143 -4.14 -7.63 7.88
N GLU A 144 -4.64 -8.16 9.00
CA GLU A 144 -3.89 -8.21 10.25
C GLU A 144 -2.59 -9.02 10.11
N GLY A 145 -1.57 -8.58 10.84
CA GLY A 145 -0.31 -9.30 10.95
C GLY A 145 -0.43 -10.51 11.87
N ASN A 146 0.51 -11.45 11.78
CA ASN A 146 0.52 -12.68 12.59
C ASN A 146 1.91 -12.99 13.16
N GLY A 147 2.52 -12.05 13.89
CA GLY A 147 3.80 -12.23 14.59
C GLY A 147 5.04 -12.32 13.68
N SER A 148 4.94 -12.98 12.53
CA SER A 148 5.97 -13.04 11.49
C SER A 148 5.69 -12.12 10.31
N VAL A 149 4.42 -11.72 10.12
CA VAL A 149 4.01 -10.83 9.02
C VAL A 149 3.38 -9.56 9.60
N ALA A 150 3.74 -8.42 9.02
CA ALA A 150 3.21 -7.12 9.40
C ALA A 150 1.74 -6.92 8.93
N LEU A 151 1.10 -5.88 9.46
CA LEU A 151 -0.17 -5.35 8.95
C LEU A 151 -0.01 -4.95 7.48
N ARG A 152 -0.93 -5.40 6.62
CA ARG A 152 -0.83 -5.21 5.16
C ARG A 152 -2.08 -4.58 4.57
N LEU A 153 -1.87 -3.68 3.61
CA LEU A 153 -2.89 -3.25 2.66
C LEU A 153 -2.77 -4.10 1.40
N VAL A 154 -3.89 -4.65 0.93
CA VAL A 154 -3.93 -5.45 -0.30
C VAL A 154 -5.01 -4.91 -1.22
N VAL A 155 -4.64 -4.59 -2.46
CA VAL A 155 -5.59 -4.12 -3.47
C VAL A 155 -5.84 -5.18 -4.53
N ARG A 156 -7.13 -5.46 -4.76
CA ARG A 156 -7.62 -6.46 -5.69
C ARG A 156 -8.59 -5.85 -6.68
N GLN A 157 -8.44 -6.18 -7.96
CA GLN A 157 -9.51 -5.96 -8.94
C GLN A 157 -10.51 -7.11 -8.85
N LYS A 158 -11.76 -6.80 -8.52
CA LYS A 158 -12.87 -7.75 -8.45
C LYS A 158 -13.57 -7.90 -9.80
N SER A 159 -13.63 -6.83 -10.57
CA SER A 159 -14.23 -6.82 -11.91
C SER A 159 -13.64 -5.68 -12.77
N PRO A 160 -13.40 -5.90 -14.07
CA PRO A 160 -13.50 -7.18 -14.77
C PRO A 160 -12.44 -8.19 -14.28
N GLU A 161 -12.63 -9.47 -14.61
CA GLU A 161 -11.63 -10.50 -14.32
C GLU A 161 -10.33 -10.20 -15.09
N LEU A 162 -9.20 -10.39 -14.42
CA LEU A 162 -7.88 -10.14 -15.01
C LEU A 162 -7.47 -11.29 -15.94
N VAL A 163 -7.17 -10.96 -17.19
CA VAL A 163 -6.68 -11.92 -18.19
C VAL A 163 -5.18 -11.77 -18.30
N ALA A 164 -4.46 -12.90 -18.25
CA ALA A 164 -3.00 -12.90 -18.37
C ALA A 164 -2.57 -12.34 -19.74
N PRO A 165 -1.56 -11.46 -19.79
CA PRO A 165 -1.05 -10.97 -21.06
C PRO A 165 -0.35 -12.07 -21.86
N GLU A 166 -0.25 -11.86 -23.18
CA GLU A 166 0.56 -12.71 -24.04
C GLU A 166 2.02 -12.73 -23.56
N GLY A 167 2.58 -13.94 -23.43
CA GLY A 167 3.94 -14.14 -22.93
C GLY A 167 4.08 -14.21 -21.41
N TYR A 168 2.99 -14.08 -20.63
CA TYR A 168 3.04 -14.42 -19.20
C TYR A 168 3.37 -15.90 -19.00
N ASP A 169 4.40 -16.21 -18.22
CA ASP A 169 4.79 -17.58 -17.92
C ASP A 169 3.85 -18.17 -16.85
N PRO A 170 2.99 -19.16 -17.19
CA PRO A 170 2.08 -19.76 -16.23
C PRO A 170 2.80 -20.54 -15.12
N ARG A 171 4.08 -20.89 -15.31
CA ARG A 171 4.90 -21.59 -14.32
C ARG A 171 5.55 -20.65 -13.30
N ARG A 172 5.27 -19.34 -13.35
CA ARG A 172 5.73 -18.40 -12.33
C ARG A 172 5.23 -18.86 -10.96
N ARG A 173 6.10 -18.91 -9.95
CA ARG A 173 5.74 -19.35 -8.58
C ARG A 173 5.96 -18.27 -7.51
N GLY A 174 6.53 -17.12 -7.86
CA GLY A 174 6.78 -16.03 -6.94
C GLY A 174 7.18 -14.72 -7.62
N VAL A 175 7.11 -13.64 -6.84
CA VAL A 175 7.62 -12.32 -7.19
C VAL A 175 8.82 -12.06 -6.28
N ILE A 176 10.03 -12.27 -6.79
CA ILE A 176 11.24 -11.88 -6.07
C ILE A 176 11.41 -10.38 -6.29
N GLY A 177 11.08 -9.58 -5.28
CA GLY A 177 11.50 -8.20 -5.22
C GLY A 177 13.01 -8.16 -5.00
N SER A 178 13.76 -7.62 -5.95
CA SER A 178 15.05 -7.03 -5.61
C SER A 178 14.77 -5.84 -4.70
N VAL A 179 15.01 -6.02 -3.40
CA VAL A 179 15.09 -4.94 -2.41
C VAL A 179 16.29 -4.06 -2.72
#